data_AF-A0A7V9LBR7-F1
#
_entry.id   AF-A0A7V9LBR7-F1
#
_cell.length_a   1.000
_cell.length_b   1.000
_cell.length_c   1.000
_cell.angle_alpha   90.00
_cell.angle_beta   90.00
_cell.angle_gamma   90.00
#
_symmetry.space_group_name_H-M   'P 1'
#
loop_
_entity.id
_entity.type
_entity.pdbx_description
1 polymer ?
#
loop_
_entity_poly.entity_id
_entity_poly.type
_entity_poly.pdbx_seq_one_letter_code
_entity_poly.pdbx_strand_id
1 'polypeptide(L)'
;MRFLRGLTTLGGRRTHFQDAWLRLHPEPGPGGGPSEGITWSSENEHTRPLRSLDIDRRLDYVFVTSRKKDGRGTIHDCRVVLTERDGDDDICASDHYGVMADVQIVAR
;
A
#
# COMPACT_ATOMS: atom_id res chain seq x y z
N MET A 1 -9.05 4.07 1.14
CA MET A 1 -9.10 5.07 2.25
C MET A 1 -9.70 6.41 1.80
N ARG A 2 -10.75 6.96 2.44
CA ARG A 2 -11.48 8.15 1.92
C ARG A 2 -11.10 9.50 2.55
N PHE A 3 -11.04 9.59 3.88
CA PHE A 3 -10.78 10.85 4.59
C PHE A 3 -9.37 11.43 4.29
N LEU A 4 -8.32 10.60 4.39
CA LEU A 4 -6.94 11.03 4.15
C LEU A 4 -6.70 11.55 2.72
N ARG A 5 -7.47 11.07 1.76
CA ARG A 5 -7.42 11.51 0.35
C ARG A 5 -8.35 12.69 0.05
N GLY A 6 -9.02 13.25 1.06
CA GLY A 6 -9.93 14.39 0.91
C GLY A 6 -11.26 14.05 0.23
N LEU A 7 -11.62 12.77 0.13
CA LEU A 7 -12.85 12.29 -0.51
C LEU A 7 -14.05 12.23 0.45
N THR A 8 -13.85 12.59 1.72
CA THR A 8 -14.90 12.62 2.75
C THR A 8 -14.52 13.64 3.82
N THR A 9 -15.50 14.43 4.28
CA THR A 9 -15.36 15.37 5.40
C THR A 9 -15.76 14.66 6.69
N LEU A 10 -14.95 14.78 7.74
CA LEU A 10 -15.26 14.26 9.08
C LEU A 10 -15.23 15.41 10.09
N GLY A 11 -16.34 15.63 10.81
CA GLY A 11 -16.43 16.70 11.81
C GLY A 11 -16.11 18.10 11.26
N GLY A 12 -16.52 18.40 10.02
CA GLY A 12 -16.23 19.67 9.35
C GLY A 12 -14.78 19.84 8.87
N ARG A 13 -13.91 18.82 9.03
CA ARG A 13 -12.50 18.88 8.62
C ARG A 13 -12.24 18.02 7.37
N ARG A 14 -11.26 18.46 6.58
CA ARG A 14 -10.72 17.73 5.43
C ARG A 14 -9.20 17.77 5.44
N THR A 15 -8.58 16.75 4.87
CA THR A 15 -7.16 16.72 4.57
C THR A 15 -6.95 16.26 3.13
N HIS A 16 -5.73 16.33 2.63
CA HIS A 16 -5.38 15.75 1.34
C HIS A 16 -3.94 15.24 1.36
N PHE A 17 -3.82 13.93 1.25
CA PHE A 17 -2.59 13.22 0.94
C PHE A 17 -2.77 12.43 -0.36
N GLN A 18 -1.69 12.36 -1.13
CA GLN A 18 -1.53 11.43 -2.23
C GLN A 18 -1.34 10.04 -1.65
N ASP A 19 -2.14 9.08 -2.09
CA ASP A 19 -1.82 7.67 -1.92
C ASP A 19 -0.72 7.30 -2.94
N ALA A 20 0.45 6.86 -2.47
CA ALA A 20 1.58 6.58 -3.35
C ALA A 20 1.29 5.50 -4.40
N TRP A 21 0.55 4.45 -4.05
CA TRP A 21 0.18 3.38 -4.98
C TRP A 21 -0.82 3.89 -6.00
N LEU A 22 -1.94 4.47 -5.55
CA LEU A 22 -3.01 4.93 -6.44
C LEU A 22 -2.60 6.13 -7.31
N ARG A 23 -1.46 6.76 -6.99
CA ARG A 23 -0.88 7.79 -7.84
C ARG A 23 -0.29 7.21 -9.13
N LEU A 24 0.16 5.97 -9.11
CA LEU A 24 0.88 5.29 -10.19
C LEU A 24 0.12 4.09 -10.76
N HIS A 25 -0.75 3.47 -9.94
CA HIS A 25 -1.39 2.18 -10.20
C HIS A 25 -2.91 2.26 -9.94
N PRO A 26 -3.71 1.32 -10.46
CA PRO A 26 -5.13 1.23 -10.12
C PRO A 26 -5.35 0.76 -8.67
N GLU A 27 -6.58 0.93 -8.17
CA GLU A 27 -6.99 0.34 -6.89
C GLU A 27 -7.01 -1.20 -7.00
N PRO A 28 -6.40 -1.93 -6.05
CA PRO A 28 -6.38 -3.40 -6.12
C PRO A 28 -7.79 -3.99 -6.06
N GLY A 29 -8.04 -4.98 -6.92
CA GLY A 29 -9.24 -5.80 -6.87
C GLY A 29 -9.15 -6.92 -5.84
N PRO A 30 -10.28 -7.53 -5.45
CA PRO A 30 -10.28 -8.77 -4.67
C PRO A 30 -9.53 -9.88 -5.41
N GLY A 31 -8.71 -10.65 -4.69
CA GLY A 31 -7.95 -11.77 -5.25
C GLY A 31 -6.78 -11.37 -6.15
N GLY A 32 -6.40 -10.08 -6.19
CA GLY A 32 -5.15 -9.66 -6.81
C GLY A 32 -3.92 -10.15 -6.02
N GLY A 33 -2.79 -10.29 -6.69
CA GLY A 33 -1.52 -10.64 -6.03
C GLY A 33 -0.77 -9.41 -5.50
N PRO A 34 0.42 -9.60 -4.89
CA PRO A 34 1.28 -8.50 -4.47
C PRO A 34 1.67 -7.56 -5.64
N SER A 35 1.82 -8.08 -6.86
CA SER A 35 2.06 -7.27 -8.06
C SER A 35 0.92 -6.28 -8.38
N GLU A 36 -0.27 -6.51 -7.83
CA GLU A 36 -1.45 -5.67 -7.99
C GLU A 36 -1.73 -4.79 -6.77
N GLY A 37 -0.84 -4.78 -5.77
CA GLY A 37 -0.92 -3.86 -4.64
C GLY A 37 -1.57 -4.44 -3.39
N ILE A 38 -1.80 -5.76 -3.37
CA ILE A 38 -2.17 -6.48 -2.15
C ILE A 38 -0.97 -6.53 -1.21
N THR A 39 -1.20 -6.21 0.07
CA THR A 39 -0.16 -6.16 1.11
C THR A 39 -0.42 -7.16 2.22
N TRP A 40 -1.60 -7.76 2.23
CA TRP A 40 -1.95 -8.87 3.09
C TRP A 40 -2.65 -9.94 2.26
N SER A 41 -2.09 -11.15 2.26
CA SER A 41 -2.62 -12.28 1.48
C SER A 41 -2.88 -13.48 2.38
N SER A 42 -4.00 -14.12 2.13
CA SER A 42 -4.43 -15.35 2.80
C SER A 42 -3.66 -16.61 2.32
N GLU A 43 -2.77 -16.46 1.34
CA GLU A 43 -1.92 -17.54 0.82
C GLU A 43 -0.79 -17.94 1.77
N ASN A 44 -0.42 -17.09 2.74
CA ASN A 44 0.55 -17.46 3.75
C ASN A 44 -0.04 -18.56 4.65
N GLU A 45 0.42 -19.79 4.48
CA GLU A 45 -0.12 -20.95 5.19
C GLU A 45 0.09 -20.86 6.71
N HIS A 46 1.09 -20.12 7.15
CA HIS A 46 1.39 -19.91 8.58
C HIS A 46 0.40 -18.94 9.26
N THR A 47 -0.31 -18.11 8.50
CA THR A 47 -1.33 -17.16 9.01
C THR A 47 -2.76 -17.63 8.73
N ARG A 48 -2.88 -18.69 7.93
CA ARG A 48 -4.10 -19.40 7.54
C ARG A 48 -5.05 -19.80 8.68
N PRO A 49 -4.62 -20.08 9.92
CA PRO A 49 -5.56 -20.36 11.02
C PRO A 49 -6.44 -19.17 11.44
N LEU A 50 -6.15 -17.94 11.00
CA LEU A 50 -6.84 -16.70 11.40
C LEU A 50 -8.03 -16.30 10.47
N ARG A 51 -8.55 -17.27 9.71
CA ARG A 51 -9.48 -17.21 8.55
C ARG A 51 -10.87 -16.58 8.71
N SER A 52 -11.13 -15.73 9.69
CA SER A 52 -12.36 -14.91 9.63
C SER A 52 -12.32 -13.85 8.51
N LEU A 53 -11.17 -13.70 7.84
CA LEU A 53 -10.87 -12.69 6.83
C LEU A 53 -10.40 -13.35 5.51
N ASP A 54 -11.28 -14.09 4.82
CA ASP A 54 -10.99 -14.81 3.56
C ASP A 54 -10.78 -13.90 2.32
N ILE A 55 -10.27 -12.68 2.50
CA ILE A 55 -10.11 -11.77 1.36
C ILE A 55 -8.80 -11.02 1.46
N ASP A 56 -7.97 -11.21 0.44
CA ASP A 56 -6.74 -10.48 0.19
C ASP A 56 -7.01 -8.97 0.12
N ARG A 57 -6.16 -8.20 0.81
CA ARG A 57 -6.42 -6.78 1.08
C ARG A 57 -5.16 -5.95 0.91
N ARG A 58 -5.39 -4.71 0.51
CA ARG A 58 -4.43 -3.63 0.65
C ARG A 58 -4.67 -2.93 1.98
N LEU A 59 -3.87 -3.28 2.98
CA LEU A 59 -3.95 -2.74 4.34
C LEU A 59 -2.86 -1.70 4.62
N ASP A 60 -1.79 -1.72 3.84
CA ASP A 60 -0.59 -0.93 4.07
C ASP A 60 -0.49 0.19 3.02
N TYR A 61 -0.24 1.41 3.50
CA TYR A 61 -0.33 2.63 2.69
C TYR A 61 0.84 3.55 2.99
N VAL A 62 1.39 4.17 1.93
CA VAL A 62 2.25 5.35 2.05
C VAL A 62 1.47 6.56 1.57
N PHE A 63 1.22 7.50 2.49
CA PHE A 63 0.56 8.78 2.19
C PHE A 63 1.58 9.90 2.12
N VAL A 64 1.61 10.62 0.99
CA VAL A 64 2.54 11.72 0.71
C VAL A 64 1.77 13.02 0.66
N THR A 65 2.31 14.11 1.20
CA THR A 65 1.69 15.44 1.08
C THR A 65 1.48 15.83 -0.38
N SER A 66 0.58 16.76 -0.66
CA SER A 66 0.39 17.32 -2.02
C SER A 66 1.70 17.76 -2.66
N ARG A 67 1.88 17.45 -3.94
CA ARG A 67 3.04 17.88 -4.72
C ARG A 67 3.13 19.41 -4.75
N LYS A 68 4.31 19.94 -4.42
CA LYS A 68 4.65 21.36 -4.52
C LYS A 68 5.20 21.70 -5.91
N LYS A 69 5.18 22.99 -6.28
CA LYS A 69 5.69 23.47 -7.58
C LYS A 69 7.18 23.16 -7.78
N ASP A 70 7.96 23.15 -6.69
CA ASP A 70 9.39 22.82 -6.65
C ASP A 70 9.70 21.30 -6.74
N GLY A 71 8.67 20.47 -6.95
CA GLY A 71 8.82 19.04 -7.13
C GLY A 71 8.77 18.23 -5.82
N ARG A 72 8.80 18.83 -4.64
CA ARG A 72 8.65 18.08 -3.38
C ARG A 72 7.28 17.42 -3.29
N GLY A 73 7.24 16.20 -2.75
CA GLY A 73 6.05 15.35 -2.71
C GLY A 73 5.72 14.69 -4.05
N THR A 74 6.63 14.74 -5.04
CA THR A 74 6.52 13.89 -6.24
C THR A 74 6.81 12.45 -5.84
N ILE A 75 5.90 11.54 -6.17
CA ILE A 75 6.08 10.10 -6.06
C ILE A 75 6.65 9.62 -7.40
N HIS A 76 7.83 9.04 -7.39
CA HIS A 76 8.52 8.55 -8.59
C HIS A 76 8.24 7.08 -8.84
N ASP A 77 8.20 6.29 -7.77
CA ASP A 77 7.87 4.86 -7.81
C ASP A 77 7.08 4.45 -6.56
N CYS A 78 6.32 3.37 -6.68
CA CYS A 78 5.64 2.72 -5.58
C CYS A 78 5.41 1.25 -5.93
N ARG A 79 5.83 0.33 -5.05
CA ARG A 79 5.71 -1.11 -5.27
C ARG A 79 5.52 -1.87 -3.97
N VAL A 80 4.92 -3.04 -4.07
CA VAL A 80 4.92 -4.04 -2.99
C VAL A 80 6.28 -4.74 -2.99
N VAL A 81 6.82 -5.01 -1.80
CA VAL A 81 8.16 -5.58 -1.58
C VAL A 81 8.11 -6.68 -0.54
N LEU A 82 9.23 -7.42 -0.40
CA LEU A 82 9.34 -8.56 0.54
C LEU A 82 8.32 -9.66 0.24
N THR A 83 8.13 -9.96 -1.05
CA THR A 83 7.16 -10.94 -1.55
C THR A 83 7.74 -12.34 -1.73
N GLU A 84 9.06 -12.46 -1.62
CA GLU A 84 9.79 -13.71 -1.74
C GLU A 84 9.52 -14.59 -0.53
N ARG A 85 9.52 -15.90 -0.77
CA ARG A 85 9.36 -16.94 0.24
C ARG A 85 10.64 -17.78 0.27
N ASP A 86 11.06 -18.20 1.46
CA ASP A 86 12.36 -18.84 1.68
C ASP A 86 12.23 -20.27 2.24
N GLY A 87 13.13 -21.14 1.80
CA GLY A 87 13.22 -22.55 2.20
C GLY A 87 12.08 -23.45 1.71
N ASP A 88 12.16 -24.72 2.08
CA ASP A 88 11.14 -25.74 1.73
C ASP A 88 9.80 -25.51 2.45
N ASP A 89 9.82 -24.75 3.56
CA ASP A 89 8.64 -24.40 4.37
C ASP A 89 7.98 -23.07 3.94
N ASP A 90 8.43 -22.49 2.82
CA ASP A 90 7.81 -21.33 2.17
C ASP A 90 7.66 -20.11 3.11
N ILE A 91 8.70 -19.87 3.91
CA ILE A 91 8.70 -18.89 4.99
C ILE A 91 8.64 -17.48 4.40
N CYS A 92 7.63 -16.72 4.83
CA CYS A 92 7.49 -15.32 4.49
C CYS A 92 8.27 -14.44 5.49
N ALA A 93 8.75 -13.28 5.04
CA ALA A 93 9.37 -12.29 5.93
C ALA A 93 8.42 -11.75 7.02
N SER A 94 7.12 -11.75 6.74
CA SER A 94 6.04 -11.28 7.62
C SER A 94 4.70 -11.83 7.13
N ASP A 95 3.64 -11.69 7.93
CA ASP A 95 2.25 -11.91 7.51
C ASP A 95 1.71 -10.83 6.57
N HIS A 96 2.45 -9.72 6.45
CA HIS A 96 2.23 -8.65 5.48
C HIS A 96 3.42 -8.54 4.50
N TYR A 97 3.13 -8.21 3.26
CA TYR A 97 4.13 -7.65 2.34
C TYR A 97 4.40 -6.18 2.68
N GLY A 98 5.60 -5.70 2.35
CA GLY A 98 5.94 -4.30 2.50
C GLY A 98 5.40 -3.44 1.36
N VAL A 99 5.24 -2.14 1.60
CA VAL A 99 5.04 -1.13 0.55
C VAL A 99 6.21 -0.18 0.57
N MET A 100 6.85 0.01 -0.57
CA MET A 100 7.97 0.93 -0.74
C MET A 100 7.61 2.01 -1.76
N ALA A 101 7.97 3.26 -1.47
CA ALA A 101 7.75 4.37 -2.39
C ALA A 101 8.97 5.30 -2.44
N ASP A 102 9.33 5.71 -3.65
CA ASP A 102 10.40 6.68 -3.90
C ASP A 102 9.80 8.07 -3.98
N VAL A 103 10.14 8.94 -3.01
CA VAL A 103 9.52 10.26 -2.85
C VAL A 103 10.57 11.37 -2.92
N GLN A 104 10.31 12.38 -3.76
CA GLN A 104 11.12 13.58 -3.80
C GLN A 104 10.88 14.46 -2.58
N ILE A 105 11.90 14.61 -1.72
CA ILE A 105 11.83 15.47 -0.52
C ILE A 105 12.61 16.78 -0.65
N VAL A 106 13.53 16.88 -1.62
CA VAL A 106 14.31 18.09 -1.93
C VAL A 106 13.76 18.78 -3.18
N ALA A 107 13.88 20.11 -3.25
CA ALA A 107 13.52 20.87 -4.45
C ALA A 107 14.42 20.48 -5.64
N ARG A 108 13.85 20.49 -6.85
CA ARG A 108 14.62 20.39 -8.11
C ARG A 108 15.02 21.77 -8.62
#